data_AF-A0A3D0CV06-F1
#
_entry.id   AF-A0A3D0CV06-F1
#
_cell.length_a   1.000
_cell.length_b   1.000
_cell.length_c   1.000
_cell.angle_alpha   90.00
_cell.angle_beta   90.00
_cell.angle_gamma   90.00
#
_symmetry.space_group_name_H-M   'P 1'
#
loop_
_entity.id
_entity.type
_entity.pdbx_description
1 polymer ?
#
loop_
_entity_poly.entity_id
_entity_poly.type
_entity_poly.pdbx_seq_one_letter_code
_entity_poly.pdbx_strand_id
1 'polypeptide(L)'
;MQELTVASRVSLYVLLVLMGLFALLLWGWQIMILKGKAFKNPDGSMDDWHEQKTHYGIAFADVFVSCPANIIGIVLVFLYPRWGYYLLALVSFWWIWANVMTTATSLRFYNPRHSLMTWLIGYPLGILVGLAYIVWTVLHFDVIYLP
;
A
#
# COMPACT_ATOMS: atom_id res chain seq x y z
N MET A 1 8.75 -3.26 -22.02
CA MET A 1 8.56 -4.62 -21.46
C MET A 1 9.43 -5.69 -22.12
N GLN A 2 9.60 -5.69 -23.45
CA GLN A 2 10.44 -6.70 -24.13
C GLN A 2 11.92 -6.61 -23.76
N GLU A 3 12.42 -5.42 -23.47
CA GLU A 3 13.82 -5.20 -23.05
C GLU A 3 14.12 -5.56 -21.60
N LEU A 4 13.09 -5.84 -20.79
CA LEU A 4 13.29 -6.29 -19.42
C LEU A 4 13.78 -7.75 -19.43
N THR A 5 14.75 -8.05 -18.58
CA THR A 5 15.16 -9.44 -18.32
C THR A 5 13.96 -10.25 -17.83
N VAL A 6 14.00 -11.58 -18.05
CA VAL A 6 12.92 -12.47 -17.60
C VAL A 6 12.71 -12.34 -16.08
N ALA A 7 13.80 -12.29 -15.32
CA ALA A 7 13.75 -12.09 -13.87
C ALA A 7 13.01 -10.79 -13.50
N SER A 8 13.35 -9.67 -14.15
CA SER A 8 12.70 -8.38 -13.87
C SER A 8 11.21 -8.37 -14.22
N ARG A 9 10.82 -9.01 -15.34
CA ARG A 9 9.40 -9.19 -15.71
C ARG A 9 8.63 -10.02 -14.68
N VAL A 10 9.22 -11.12 -14.21
CA VAL A 10 8.62 -11.96 -13.17
C VAL A 10 8.47 -11.15 -11.87
N SER A 11 9.51 -10.43 -11.46
CA SER A 11 9.46 -9.56 -10.27
C SER A 11 8.36 -8.50 -10.39
N LEU A 12 8.22 -7.86 -11.56
CA LEU A 12 7.13 -6.90 -11.80
C LEU A 12 5.78 -7.57 -11.62
N TYR A 13 5.51 -8.71 -12.25
CA TYR A 13 4.21 -9.37 -12.13
C TYR A 13 3.89 -9.80 -10.69
N VAL A 14 4.89 -10.28 -9.96
CA VAL A 14 4.74 -10.58 -8.53
C VAL A 14 4.37 -9.31 -7.76
N LEU A 15 5.05 -8.19 -8.01
CA LEU A 15 4.73 -6.91 -7.38
C LEU A 15 3.31 -6.45 -7.70
N LEU A 16 2.87 -6.53 -8.97
CA LEU A 16 1.52 -6.13 -9.35
C LEU A 16 0.45 -6.97 -8.64
N VAL A 17 0.65 -8.28 -8.51
CA VAL A 17 -0.26 -9.17 -7.78
C VAL A 17 -0.29 -8.80 -6.30
N LEU A 18 0.88 -8.62 -5.67
CA LEU A 18 0.96 -8.23 -4.26
C LEU A 18 0.28 -6.88 -4.00
N MET A 19 0.52 -5.90 -4.87
CA MET A 19 -0.13 -4.59 -4.80
C MET A 19 -1.66 -4.74 -4.97
N GLY A 20 -2.12 -5.52 -5.93
CA GLY A 20 -3.57 -5.74 -6.13
C GLY A 20 -4.24 -6.35 -4.90
N LEU A 21 -3.67 -7.43 -4.36
CA LEU A 21 -4.19 -8.10 -3.17
C LEU A 21 -4.15 -7.21 -1.92
N PHE A 22 -3.05 -6.48 -1.74
CA PHE A 22 -2.89 -5.58 -0.60
C PHE A 22 -3.87 -4.40 -0.67
N ALA A 23 -4.09 -3.83 -1.86
CA ALA A 23 -5.09 -2.79 -2.06
C ALA A 23 -6.50 -3.26 -1.71
N LEU A 24 -6.91 -4.46 -2.13
CA LEU A 24 -8.22 -5.01 -1.78
C LEU A 24 -8.38 -5.23 -0.27
N LEU A 25 -7.32 -5.74 0.39
CA LEU A 25 -7.31 -5.93 1.84
C LEU A 25 -7.43 -4.58 2.57
N LEU A 26 -6.58 -3.61 2.23
CA LEU A 26 -6.62 -2.27 2.78
C LEU A 26 -7.99 -1.62 2.56
N TRP A 27 -8.54 -1.74 1.35
CA TRP A 27 -9.82 -1.13 1.03
C TRP A 27 -10.93 -1.64 1.96
N GLY A 28 -10.98 -2.95 2.20
CA GLY A 28 -11.93 -3.55 3.15
C GLY A 28 -11.76 -3.03 4.58
N TRP A 29 -10.52 -2.92 5.06
CA TRP A 29 -10.24 -2.40 6.40
C TRP A 29 -10.58 -0.91 6.55
N GLN A 30 -10.21 -0.09 5.57
CA GLN A 30 -10.43 1.35 5.62
C GLN A 30 -11.93 1.70 5.50
N ILE A 31 -12.72 0.93 4.73
CA ILE A 31 -14.18 1.03 4.74
C ILE A 31 -14.75 0.77 6.14
N MET A 32 -14.19 -0.17 6.91
CA MET A 32 -14.64 -0.42 8.27
C MET A 32 -14.33 0.76 9.21
N ILE A 33 -13.16 1.40 9.06
CA ILE A 33 -12.81 2.63 9.81
C ILE A 33 -13.85 3.71 9.51
N LEU A 34 -14.13 3.99 8.23
CA LEU A 34 -15.11 5.00 7.83
C LEU A 34 -16.54 4.71 8.33
N LYS A 35 -16.87 3.44 8.62
CA LYS A 35 -18.14 3.03 9.23
C LYS A 35 -18.19 3.21 10.75
N GLY A 36 -17.18 3.82 11.36
CA GLY A 36 -17.15 4.02 12.81
C GLY A 36 -16.68 2.81 13.61
N LYS A 37 -16.12 1.77 12.96
CA LYS A 37 -15.59 0.63 13.70
C LYS A 37 -14.21 0.99 14.24
N ALA A 38 -14.13 1.09 15.57
CA ALA A 38 -12.85 1.16 16.25
C ALA A 38 -12.05 -0.14 16.05
N PHE A 39 -10.75 0.00 15.83
CA PHE A 39 -9.87 -1.15 15.70
C PHE A 39 -9.40 -1.58 17.09
N LYS A 40 -9.80 -2.79 17.49
CA LYS A 40 -9.36 -3.37 18.76
C LYS A 40 -7.92 -3.82 18.64
N ASN A 41 -7.05 -3.22 19.44
CA ASN A 41 -5.65 -3.57 19.50
C ASN A 41 -5.42 -4.80 20.40
N PRO A 42 -4.32 -5.54 20.17
CA PRO A 42 -4.01 -6.73 20.95
C PRO A 42 -3.71 -6.45 22.43
N ASP A 43 -3.38 -5.20 22.78
CA ASP A 43 -3.16 -4.74 24.15
C ASP A 43 -4.47 -4.32 24.86
N GLY A 44 -5.62 -4.45 24.18
CA GLY A 44 -6.93 -4.07 24.69
C GLY A 44 -7.31 -2.61 24.45
N SER A 45 -6.40 -1.79 23.91
CA SER A 45 -6.73 -0.42 23.48
C SER A 45 -7.58 -0.43 22.20
N MET A 46 -8.16 0.72 21.86
CA MET A 46 -8.90 0.90 20.61
C MET A 46 -8.32 2.07 19.83
N ASP A 47 -7.95 1.82 18.57
CA ASP A 47 -7.69 2.90 17.62
C ASP A 47 -9.04 3.33 17.04
N ASP A 48 -9.61 4.37 17.65
CA ASP A 48 -10.82 5.03 17.16
C ASP A 48 -10.45 6.31 16.40
N TRP A 49 -10.97 6.45 15.18
CA TRP A 49 -10.75 7.63 14.37
C TRP A 49 -11.43 8.88 14.96
N HIS A 50 -12.45 8.72 15.81
CA HIS A 50 -13.04 9.83 16.56
C HIS A 50 -12.02 10.50 17.50
N GLU A 51 -11.07 9.72 18.02
CA GLU A 51 -9.98 10.20 18.89
C GLU A 51 -8.74 10.59 18.06
N GLN A 52 -8.48 9.87 16.97
CA GLN A 52 -7.31 10.06 16.12
C GLN A 52 -7.71 10.40 14.68
N LYS A 53 -8.01 11.69 14.43
CA LYS A 53 -8.51 12.18 13.13
C LYS A 53 -7.61 11.84 11.93
N THR A 54 -6.31 11.64 12.15
CA THR A 54 -5.37 11.18 11.11
C THR A 54 -5.79 9.83 10.52
N HIS A 55 -6.31 8.91 11.33
CA HIS A 55 -6.80 7.61 10.86
C HIS A 55 -8.01 7.76 9.94
N TYR A 56 -8.91 8.70 10.23
CA TYR A 56 -10.01 9.02 9.33
C TYR A 56 -9.51 9.56 7.99
N GLY A 57 -8.56 10.51 8.02
CA GLY A 57 -7.99 11.09 6.80
C GLY A 57 -7.30 10.05 5.91
N ILE A 58 -6.51 9.15 6.52
CA ILE A 58 -5.87 8.04 5.82
C ILE A 58 -6.93 7.08 5.27
N ALA A 59 -7.94 6.71 6.07
CA ALA A 59 -9.01 5.83 5.61
C ALA A 59 -9.78 6.40 4.42
N PHE A 60 -10.09 7.70 4.46
CA PHE A 60 -10.75 8.38 3.36
C PHE A 60 -9.89 8.37 2.09
N ALA A 61 -8.62 8.76 2.20
CA ALA A 61 -7.69 8.76 1.08
C ALA A 61 -7.47 7.36 0.52
N ASP A 62 -7.37 6.33 1.35
CA ASP A 62 -7.21 4.95 0.90
C ASP A 62 -8.44 4.44 0.14
N VAL A 63 -9.65 4.71 0.64
CA VAL A 63 -10.90 4.22 0.05
C VAL A 63 -11.22 4.89 -1.27
N PHE A 64 -11.01 6.21 -1.37
CA PHE A 64 -11.46 6.99 -2.52
C PHE A 64 -10.36 7.33 -3.51
N VAL A 65 -9.08 7.26 -3.10
CA VAL A 65 -7.96 7.68 -3.93
C VAL A 65 -6.97 6.55 -4.12
N SER A 66 -6.29 6.10 -3.07
CA SER A 66 -5.14 5.19 -3.21
C SER A 66 -5.52 3.81 -3.73
N CYS A 67 -6.52 3.14 -3.14
CA CYS A 67 -6.91 1.80 -3.59
C CYS A 67 -7.47 1.83 -5.02
N PRO A 68 -8.40 2.74 -5.39
CA PRO A 68 -8.83 2.89 -6.78
C PRO A 68 -7.68 3.20 -7.74
N ALA A 69 -6.81 4.16 -7.40
CA ALA A 69 -5.65 4.51 -8.22
C ALA A 69 -4.69 3.33 -8.41
N ASN A 70 -4.52 2.49 -7.38
CA ASN A 70 -3.71 1.28 -7.48
C ASN A 70 -4.29 0.29 -8.51
N ILE A 71 -5.59 -0.01 -8.41
CA ILE A 71 -6.24 -0.94 -9.34
C ILE A 71 -6.21 -0.40 -10.76
N ILE A 72 -6.50 0.89 -10.95
CA ILE A 72 -6.38 1.57 -12.24
C ILE A 72 -4.95 1.50 -12.76
N GLY A 73 -3.96 1.77 -11.91
CA GLY A 73 -2.53 1.69 -12.24
C GLY A 73 -2.13 0.31 -12.74
N ILE A 74 -2.54 -0.76 -12.04
CA ILE A 74 -2.30 -2.15 -12.46
C ILE A 74 -2.89 -2.42 -13.84
N VAL A 75 -4.14 -2.02 -14.08
CA VAL A 75 -4.79 -2.18 -15.39
C VAL A 75 -4.03 -1.41 -16.47
N LEU A 76 -3.63 -0.17 -16.17
CA LEU A 76 -2.88 0.69 -17.10
C LEU A 76 -1.51 0.12 -17.44
N VAL A 77 -0.84 -0.65 -16.57
CA VAL A 77 0.43 -1.31 -16.92
C VAL A 77 0.30 -2.18 -18.17
N PHE A 78 -0.88 -2.77 -18.41
CA PHE A 78 -1.13 -3.63 -19.56
C PHE A 78 -1.70 -2.89 -20.78
N LEU A 79 -2.38 -1.76 -20.58
CA LEU A 79 -3.03 -0.98 -21.66
C LEU A 79 -2.19 0.21 -22.13
N TYR A 80 -1.70 1.01 -21.19
CA TYR A 80 -0.91 2.21 -21.40
C TYR A 80 0.27 2.25 -20.41
N PRO A 81 1.32 1.44 -20.64
CA PRO A 81 2.25 1.04 -19.58
C PRO A 81 2.90 2.22 -18.86
N ARG A 82 3.34 3.26 -19.58
CA ARG A 82 3.98 4.45 -19.00
C ARG A 82 3.14 5.11 -17.91
N TRP A 83 1.84 5.28 -18.16
CA TRP A 83 0.92 5.87 -17.19
C TRP A 83 0.63 4.93 -16.03
N GLY A 84 0.57 3.62 -16.29
CA GLY A 84 0.45 2.60 -15.26
C GLY A 84 1.62 2.64 -14.28
N TYR A 85 2.86 2.63 -14.78
CA TYR A 85 4.05 2.69 -13.96
C TYR A 85 4.14 3.98 -13.13
N TYR A 86 3.81 5.13 -13.74
CA TYR A 86 3.84 6.41 -13.04
C TYR A 86 2.81 6.45 -11.90
N LEU A 87 1.57 6.04 -12.17
CA LEU A 87 0.51 6.04 -11.18
C LEU A 87 0.82 5.09 -10.01
N LEU A 88 1.34 3.90 -10.30
CA LEU A 88 1.73 2.93 -9.28
C LEU A 88 2.92 3.41 -8.45
N ALA A 89 3.84 4.19 -9.02
CA ALA A 89 4.93 4.79 -8.26
C ALA A 89 4.41 5.83 -7.25
N LEU A 90 3.45 6.67 -7.65
CA LEU A 90 2.79 7.63 -6.76
C LEU A 90 2.00 6.92 -5.64
N VAL A 91 1.25 5.87 -5.98
CA VAL A 91 0.54 5.04 -5.00
C VAL A 91 1.52 4.39 -4.02
N SER A 92 2.65 3.89 -4.53
CA SER A 92 3.68 3.26 -3.69
C SER A 92 4.28 4.23 -2.68
N PHE A 93 4.50 5.49 -3.08
CA PHE A 93 4.93 6.55 -2.16
C PHE A 93 3.88 6.81 -1.08
N TRP A 94 2.61 6.89 -1.48
CA TRP A 94 1.50 7.04 -0.53
C TRP A 94 1.45 5.87 0.46
N TRP A 95 1.59 4.63 0.01
CA TRP A 95 1.58 3.47 0.91
C TRP A 95 2.70 3.52 1.94
N ILE A 96 3.91 3.89 1.55
CA ILE A 96 5.01 4.07 2.50
C ILE A 96 4.63 5.14 3.53
N TRP A 97 4.22 6.32 3.06
CA TRP A 97 3.90 7.43 3.94
C TRP A 97 2.74 7.11 4.89
N ALA A 98 1.62 6.59 4.38
CA ALA A 98 0.43 6.28 5.17
C ALA A 98 0.71 5.19 6.21
N ASN A 99 1.47 4.14 5.87
CA ASN A 99 1.85 3.11 6.82
C ASN A 99 2.82 3.64 7.89
N VAL A 100 3.78 4.51 7.51
CA VAL A 100 4.68 5.15 8.49
C VAL A 100 3.92 6.08 9.43
N MET A 101 3.00 6.90 8.91
CA MET A 101 2.19 7.80 9.73
C MET A 101 1.33 7.02 10.71
N THR A 102 0.66 6.00 10.22
CA THR A 102 -0.17 5.15 11.08
C THR A 102 0.70 4.43 12.12
N THR A 103 1.92 4.04 11.77
CA THR A 103 2.91 3.49 12.71
C THR A 103 3.31 4.47 13.80
N ALA A 104 3.53 5.73 13.45
CA ALA A 104 3.91 6.77 14.39
C ALA A 104 2.74 7.21 15.30
N THR A 105 1.49 7.08 14.85
CA THR A 105 0.32 7.61 15.58
C THR A 105 -0.51 6.56 16.31
N SER A 106 -0.46 5.29 15.90
CA SER A 106 -1.27 4.23 16.52
C SER A 106 -0.62 3.71 17.80
N LEU A 107 -1.45 3.48 18.83
CA LEU A 107 -1.02 2.91 20.11
C LEU A 107 -0.63 1.42 19.99
N ARG A 108 -1.08 0.76 18.91
CA ARG A 108 -0.83 -0.65 18.55
C ARG A 108 0.65 -1.03 18.52
N PHE A 109 1.56 -0.06 18.35
CA PHE A 109 2.99 -0.28 18.18
C PHE A 109 3.78 -0.43 19.47
N TYR A 110 3.18 -0.14 20.62
CA TYR A 110 3.87 -0.24 21.90
C TYR A 110 3.96 -1.68 22.45
N ASN A 111 3.24 -2.68 21.89
CA ASN A 111 3.33 -4.06 22.38
C ASN A 111 3.08 -5.17 21.31
N PRO A 112 4.11 -5.63 20.57
CA PRO A 112 3.97 -6.62 19.48
C PRO A 112 3.68 -8.07 19.93
N ARG A 113 3.46 -8.32 21.23
CA ARG A 113 3.54 -9.65 21.85
C ARG A 113 2.44 -10.65 21.49
N HIS A 114 1.33 -10.24 20.86
CA HIS A 114 0.17 -11.12 20.67
C HIS A 114 -0.05 -11.65 19.25
N SER A 115 0.52 -11.04 18.20
CA SER A 115 0.47 -11.62 16.83
C SER A 115 1.47 -10.94 15.88
N LEU A 116 2.64 -11.57 15.71
CA LEU A 116 3.66 -11.15 14.73
C LEU A 116 3.08 -11.09 13.31
N MET A 117 2.15 -12.00 12.97
CA MET A 117 1.58 -12.09 11.63
C MET A 117 0.61 -10.93 11.34
N THR A 118 -0.25 -10.57 12.30
CA THR A 118 -1.15 -9.41 12.18
C THR A 118 -0.36 -8.10 12.21
N TRP A 119 0.80 -8.08 12.88
CA TRP A 119 1.72 -6.97 12.87
C TRP A 119 2.45 -6.83 11.53
N LEU A 120 3.02 -7.92 10.99
CA LEU A 120 3.75 -7.97 9.71
C LEU A 120 2.87 -7.68 8.49
N ILE A 121 1.67 -8.27 8.45
CA ILE A 121 0.72 -8.06 7.34
C ILE A 121 0.10 -6.66 7.44
N GLY A 122 -0.11 -6.17 8.66
CA GLY A 122 -0.73 -4.88 8.90
C GLY A 122 0.13 -3.69 8.49
N TYR A 123 1.45 -3.72 8.76
CA TYR A 123 2.23 -2.46 8.74
C TYR A 123 3.61 -2.42 8.06
N PRO A 124 4.51 -3.44 8.12
CA PRO A 124 5.68 -3.42 7.25
C PRO A 124 5.34 -3.88 5.84
N LEU A 125 4.32 -4.71 5.61
CA LEU A 125 4.05 -5.24 4.28
C LEU A 125 3.77 -4.12 3.25
N GLY A 126 2.93 -3.15 3.60
CA GLY A 126 2.63 -2.01 2.71
C GLY A 126 3.87 -1.16 2.40
N ILE A 127 4.71 -0.92 3.43
CA ILE A 127 5.98 -0.20 3.28
C ILE A 127 6.93 -0.98 2.37
N LEU A 128 7.09 -2.28 2.60
CA LEU A 128 7.99 -3.14 1.85
C LEU A 128 7.56 -3.28 0.39
N VAL A 129 6.27 -3.47 0.14
CA VAL A 129 5.72 -3.56 -1.23
C VAL A 129 5.89 -2.23 -1.96
N GLY A 130 5.54 -1.10 -1.31
CA GLY A 130 5.73 0.22 -1.90
C GLY A 130 7.20 0.53 -2.20
N LEU A 131 8.10 0.24 -1.26
CA LEU A 131 9.54 0.43 -1.46
C LEU A 131 10.08 -0.46 -2.57
N ALA A 132 9.70 -1.74 -2.58
CA ALA A 132 10.14 -2.67 -3.61
C ALA A 132 9.71 -2.19 -5.00
N TYR A 133 8.50 -1.67 -5.14
CA TYR A 133 8.03 -1.11 -6.40
C TYR A 133 8.78 0.17 -6.82
N ILE A 134 9.05 1.08 -5.88
CA ILE A 134 9.84 2.29 -6.15
C ILE A 134 11.25 1.92 -6.59
N VAL A 135 11.92 1.03 -5.85
CA VAL A 135 13.28 0.56 -6.20
C VAL A 135 13.27 -0.10 -7.57
N TRP A 136 12.30 -0.97 -7.84
CA TRP A 136 12.17 -1.61 -9.15
C TRP A 136 11.99 -0.58 -10.27
N THR A 137 11.16 0.45 -10.04
CA THR A 137 10.90 1.54 -11.01
C THR A 137 12.14 2.37 -11.28
N VAL A 138 12.93 2.69 -10.25
CA VAL A 138 14.18 3.46 -10.40
C VAL A 138 15.23 2.66 -11.16
N LEU A 139 15.40 1.37 -10.83
CA LEU A 139 16.38 0.50 -11.48
C LEU A 139 16.10 0.27 -12.97
N HIS A 140 14.84 0.37 -13.38
CA HIS A 140 14.41 0.15 -14.77
C HIS A 140 13.86 1.43 -15.41
N PHE A 141 14.17 2.60 -14.84
CA PHE A 141 13.60 3.88 -15.23
C PHE A 141 13.73 4.12 -16.73
N ASP A 142 14.94 3.90 -17.26
CA ASP A 142 15.25 4.12 -18.68
C ASP A 142 14.37 3.25 -19.58
N VAL A 143 14.24 1.97 -19.25
CA VAL A 143 13.44 1.00 -20.02
C VAL A 143 11.94 1.30 -19.95
N ILE A 144 11.49 1.99 -18.90
CA ILE A 144 10.07 2.27 -18.66
C ILE A 144 9.65 3.61 -19.28
N TYR A 145 10.47 4.65 -19.13
CA TYR A 145 10.09 6.02 -19.41
C TYR A 145 10.80 6.64 -20.62
N LEU A 146 11.99 6.15 -20.98
CA LEU A 146 12.69 6.65 -22.16
C LEU A 146 12.19 5.93 -23.43
N PRO A 147 12.31 6.58 -24.61
CA PRO A 147 11.91 6.01 -25.89
C PRO A 147 12.88 4.95 -26.42
#